data_AF-A0AAW2BG86-F1
#
_entry.id   AF-A0AAW2BG86-F1
#
_cell.length_a   1.000
_cell.length_b   1.000
_cell.length_c   1.000
_cell.angle_alpha   90.00
_cell.angle_beta   90.00
_cell.angle_gamma   90.00
#
_symmetry.space_group_name_H-M   'P 1'
#
loop_
_entity.id
_entity.type
_entity.pdbx_description
1 polymer ?
#
loop_
_entity_poly.entity_id
_entity_poly.type
_entity_poly.pdbx_seq_one_letter_code
_entity_poly.pdbx_strand_id
1 'polypeptide(L)'
;MGVDPSKIVFVQANKMVLSLKKPMWEYKLKIFKRWGWSKEDTLIAFKKDPSFMGLSEKNIMKKMNFLVDKLGRPSTDIARNPVVLHLSLEKRIIPRCSVIQILIAKDLVKDDLSLSSFLLVNEMSFLKKYVSKFRDFVPQLLSLYQNKMDLLDVEIQFEKIDLHISKPLALALIFSSINLLCGPLKHSAMCTIASNLKCRQVSAEKDLKKQPEMQFGCVIQLDYTSPGAGRQGAI
;
A
#
# COMPACT_ATOMS: atom_id res chain seq x y z
N MET A 1 -7.08 -7.44 36.77
CA MET A 1 -6.43 -7.35 35.44
C MET A 1 -6.52 -8.65 34.65
N GLY A 2 -6.65 -9.83 35.27
CA GLY A 2 -6.81 -11.10 34.55
C GLY A 2 -5.57 -11.49 33.72
N VAL A 3 -4.39 -11.09 34.22
CA VAL A 3 -3.08 -11.42 33.67
C VAL A 3 -2.37 -12.26 34.73
N ASP A 4 -1.76 -13.36 34.31
CA ASP A 4 -1.05 -14.30 35.17
C ASP A 4 0.18 -13.63 35.82
N PRO A 5 0.25 -13.54 37.17
CA PRO A 5 1.36 -12.92 37.90
C PRO A 5 2.75 -13.51 37.63
N SER A 6 2.81 -14.77 37.17
CA SER A 6 4.09 -15.44 36.85
C SER A 6 4.71 -15.00 35.52
N LYS A 7 3.94 -14.30 34.66
CA LYS A 7 4.39 -13.92 33.32
C LYS A 7 4.94 -12.50 33.30
N ILE A 8 5.94 -12.26 32.44
CA ILE A 8 6.52 -10.93 32.23
C ILE A 8 5.48 -9.86 31.86
N VAL A 9 4.40 -10.26 31.18
CA VAL A 9 3.30 -9.39 30.80
C VAL A 9 2.59 -8.79 32.02
N PHE A 10 2.60 -9.45 33.18
CA PHE A 10 2.08 -8.90 34.42
C PHE A 10 2.92 -7.71 34.91
N VAL A 11 4.25 -7.84 34.88
CA VAL A 11 5.16 -6.74 35.25
C VAL A 11 4.96 -5.56 34.29
N GLN A 12 4.84 -5.83 32.99
CA GLN A 12 4.55 -4.81 31.97
C GLN A 12 3.19 -4.13 32.22
N ALA A 13 2.16 -4.91 32.58
CA ALA A 13 0.82 -4.38 32.86
C ALA A 13 0.84 -3.44 34.07
N ASN A 14 1.46 -3.87 35.17
CA ASN A 14 1.61 -3.03 36.36
C ASN A 14 2.39 -1.75 36.05
N LYS A 15 3.50 -1.86 35.31
CA LYS A 15 4.26 -0.69 34.88
C LYS A 15 3.38 0.30 34.13
N MET A 16 2.56 -0.18 33.18
CA MET A 16 1.68 0.69 32.39
C MET A 16 0.56 1.33 33.23
N VAL A 17 -0.04 0.57 34.15
CA VAL A 17 -1.08 1.09 35.07
C VAL A 17 -0.51 2.17 35.97
N LEU A 18 0.69 1.98 36.52
CA LEU A 18 1.35 2.95 37.40
C LEU A 18 1.89 4.17 36.65
N SER A 19 2.27 4.02 35.37
CA SER A 19 2.89 5.11 34.59
C SER A 19 1.89 6.10 34.00
N LEU A 20 0.64 5.69 33.79
CA LEU A 20 -0.37 6.50 33.09
C LEU A 20 -1.44 7.02 34.07
N LYS A 21 -1.66 8.33 34.06
CA LYS A 21 -2.76 8.96 34.81
C LYS A 21 -4.12 8.56 34.22
N LYS A 22 -5.17 8.52 35.05
CA LYS A 22 -6.53 8.18 34.64
C LYS A 22 -7.04 8.94 33.40
N PRO A 23 -6.85 10.27 33.25
CA PRO A 23 -7.28 10.98 32.05
C PRO A 23 -6.58 10.51 30.77
N MET A 24 -5.30 10.12 30.88
CA MET A 24 -4.54 9.59 29.75
C MET A 24 -5.09 8.21 29.34
N TRP A 25 -5.41 7.35 30.30
CA TRP A 25 -6.09 6.07 30.03
C TRP A 25 -7.38 6.25 29.26
N GLU A 26 -8.27 7.11 29.76
CA GLU A 26 -9.56 7.37 29.12
C GLU A 26 -9.40 7.94 27.70
N TYR A 27 -8.40 8.80 27.50
CA TYR A 27 -8.05 9.31 26.18
C TYR A 27 -7.52 8.21 25.24
N LYS A 28 -6.65 7.30 25.71
CA LYS A 28 -6.20 6.14 24.90
C LYS A 28 -7.37 5.24 24.51
N LEU A 29 -8.28 4.95 25.44
CA LEU A 29 -9.48 4.16 25.15
C LEU A 29 -10.35 4.84 24.10
N LYS A 30 -10.49 6.17 24.14
CA LYS A 30 -11.23 6.93 23.12
C LYS A 30 -10.58 6.81 21.73
N ILE A 31 -9.25 6.79 21.63
CA ILE A 31 -8.55 6.58 20.36
C ILE A 31 -8.92 5.21 19.77
N PHE A 32 -8.79 4.12 20.53
CA PHE A 32 -9.11 2.78 20.04
C PHE A 32 -10.61 2.60 19.75
N LYS A 33 -11.48 3.26 20.52
CA LYS A 33 -12.92 3.29 20.25
C LYS A 33 -13.25 3.90 18.88
N ARG A 34 -12.52 4.94 18.43
CA ARG A 34 -12.69 5.52 17.08
C ARG A 34 -12.39 4.51 15.98
N TRP A 35 -11.53 3.53 16.26
CA TRP A 35 -11.20 2.41 15.38
C TRP A 35 -12.13 1.20 15.54
N GLY A 36 -13.24 1.36 16.26
CA GLY A 36 -14.25 0.31 16.45
C GLY A 36 -13.91 -0.70 17.53
N TRP A 37 -12.87 -0.50 18.34
CA TRP A 37 -12.59 -1.42 19.44
C TRP A 37 -13.60 -1.24 20.58
N SER A 38 -14.14 -2.36 21.07
CA SER A 38 -14.86 -2.41 22.33
C SER A 38 -13.89 -2.28 23.52
N LYS A 39 -14.46 -2.13 24.73
CA LYS A 39 -13.65 -2.18 25.96
C LYS A 39 -13.02 -3.56 26.12
N GLU A 40 -13.75 -4.60 25.72
CA GLU A 40 -13.35 -6.00 25.76
C GLU A 40 -12.20 -6.26 24.79
N ASP A 41 -12.27 -5.76 23.55
CA ASP A 41 -11.15 -5.86 22.58
C ASP A 41 -9.89 -5.20 23.12
N THR A 42 -10.06 -4.01 23.70
CA THR A 42 -8.93 -3.26 24.28
C THR A 42 -8.33 -4.00 25.47
N LEU A 43 -9.15 -4.64 26.30
CA LEU A 43 -8.70 -5.46 27.42
C LEU A 43 -7.97 -6.72 26.93
N ILE A 44 -8.47 -7.38 25.88
CA ILE A 44 -7.82 -8.55 25.26
C ILE A 44 -6.44 -8.16 24.72
N ALA A 45 -6.36 -7.02 24.01
CA ALA A 45 -5.09 -6.48 23.55
C ALA A 45 -4.16 -6.17 24.73
N PHE A 46 -4.67 -5.50 25.76
CA PHE A 46 -3.88 -5.11 26.93
C PHE A 46 -3.29 -6.31 27.68
N LYS A 47 -4.05 -7.40 27.80
CA LYS A 47 -3.56 -8.64 28.43
C LYS A 47 -2.44 -9.32 27.63
N LYS A 48 -2.36 -9.08 26.32
CA LYS A 48 -1.32 -9.65 25.43
C LYS A 48 -0.07 -8.78 25.40
N ASP A 49 -0.25 -7.48 25.29
CA ASP A 49 0.83 -6.51 25.27
C ASP A 49 0.34 -5.21 25.92
N PRO A 50 0.65 -4.95 27.19
CA PRO A 50 0.28 -3.70 27.84
C PRO A 50 0.93 -2.47 27.21
N SER A 51 2.09 -2.64 26.58
CA SER A 51 2.98 -1.54 26.24
C SER A 51 2.48 -0.67 25.09
N PHE A 52 1.53 -1.15 24.27
CA PHE A 52 0.93 -0.33 23.21
C PHE A 52 0.19 0.90 23.76
N MET A 53 -0.29 0.84 25.01
CA MET A 53 -0.92 1.99 25.68
C MET A 53 0.04 3.18 25.87
N GLY A 54 1.36 2.92 25.83
CA GLY A 54 2.40 3.95 25.88
C GLY A 54 2.69 4.63 24.54
N LEU A 55 2.17 4.11 23.41
CA LEU A 55 2.43 4.69 22.09
C LEU A 55 1.71 6.03 21.92
N SER A 56 2.34 6.98 21.22
CA SER A 56 1.70 8.27 20.93
C SER A 56 0.50 8.12 20.00
N GLU A 57 -0.49 9.03 20.09
CA GLU A 57 -1.65 9.03 19.17
C GLU A 57 -1.18 9.08 17.72
N LYS A 58 -0.24 9.98 17.39
CA LYS A 58 0.34 10.09 16.05
C LYS A 58 0.87 8.74 15.51
N ASN A 59 1.53 7.95 16.35
CA ASN A 59 2.07 6.65 15.95
C ASN A 59 0.96 5.62 15.70
N ILE A 60 -0.03 5.57 16.60
CA ILE A 60 -1.20 4.70 16.48
C ILE A 60 -1.98 5.04 15.20
N MET A 61 -2.35 6.32 15.02
CA MET A 61 -3.13 6.77 13.87
C MET A 61 -2.44 6.47 12.54
N LYS A 62 -1.13 6.73 12.42
CA LYS A 62 -0.39 6.39 11.20
C LYS A 62 -0.48 4.90 10.83
N LYS A 63 -0.39 4.01 11.83
CA LYS A 63 -0.45 2.56 11.61
C LYS A 63 -1.86 2.08 11.33
N MET A 64 -2.85 2.61 12.05
CA MET A 64 -4.25 2.25 11.85
C MET A 64 -4.75 2.74 10.49
N ASN A 65 -4.47 3.98 10.08
CA ASN A 65 -4.81 4.48 8.75
C ASN A 65 -4.21 3.59 7.64
N PHE A 66 -2.97 3.14 7.82
CA PHE A 66 -2.34 2.26 6.83
C PHE A 66 -2.99 0.87 6.82
N LEU A 67 -3.10 0.21 7.98
CA LEU A 67 -3.56 -1.19 8.04
C LEU A 67 -5.07 -1.31 7.81
N VAL A 68 -5.86 -0.42 8.40
CA VAL A 68 -7.32 -0.49 8.37
C VAL A 68 -7.86 0.25 7.15
N ASP A 69 -7.59 1.55 7.01
CA ASP A 69 -8.22 2.33 5.93
C ASP A 69 -7.62 1.98 4.56
N LYS A 70 -6.28 1.92 4.47
CA LYS A 70 -5.62 1.69 3.17
C LYS A 70 -5.60 0.22 2.76
N LEU A 71 -5.38 -0.72 3.68
CA LEU A 71 -5.33 -2.16 3.36
C LEU A 71 -6.63 -2.91 3.64
N GLY A 72 -7.65 -2.24 4.15
CA GLY A 72 -8.95 -2.86 4.46
C GLY A 72 -8.88 -3.92 5.56
N ARG A 73 -7.83 -3.95 6.40
CA ARG A 73 -7.72 -4.99 7.44
C ARG A 73 -8.66 -4.68 8.61
N PRO A 74 -9.35 -5.69 9.16
CA PRO A 74 -10.18 -5.48 10.34
C PRO A 74 -9.35 -4.93 11.50
N SER A 75 -9.82 -3.85 12.12
CA SER A 75 -9.13 -3.27 13.28
C SER A 75 -9.03 -4.27 14.45
N THR A 76 -9.97 -5.21 14.55
CA THR A 76 -9.97 -6.31 15.53
C THR A 76 -8.79 -7.27 15.36
N ASP A 77 -8.22 -7.42 14.16
CA ASP A 77 -7.04 -8.26 13.96
C ASP A 77 -5.79 -7.64 14.59
N ILE A 78 -5.77 -6.31 14.67
CA ILE A 78 -4.74 -5.55 15.39
C ILE A 78 -4.94 -5.71 16.90
N ALA A 79 -6.19 -5.73 17.40
CA ALA A 79 -6.48 -6.01 18.80
C ALA A 79 -6.04 -7.43 19.21
N ARG A 80 -6.15 -8.39 18.29
CA ARG A 80 -5.64 -9.77 18.50
C ARG A 80 -4.12 -9.83 18.53
N ASN A 81 -3.42 -8.90 17.87
CA ASN A 81 -1.96 -8.88 17.74
C ASN A 81 -1.38 -7.46 18.00
N PRO A 82 -1.53 -6.91 19.21
CA PRO A 82 -1.15 -5.53 19.53
C PRO A 82 0.34 -5.23 19.31
N VAL A 83 1.20 -6.25 19.35
CA VAL A 83 2.64 -6.16 19.05
C VAL A 83 2.91 -5.55 17.68
N VAL A 84 1.99 -5.68 16.72
CA VAL A 84 2.09 -5.03 15.39
C VAL A 84 2.24 -3.51 15.52
N LEU A 85 1.62 -2.90 16.54
CA LEU A 85 1.72 -1.46 16.80
C LEU A 85 3.11 -1.01 17.24
N HIS A 86 4.01 -1.92 17.61
CA HIS A 86 5.41 -1.60 17.95
C HIS A 86 6.35 -1.63 16.75
N LEU A 87 5.95 -2.24 15.64
CA LEU A 87 6.81 -2.38 14.46
C LEU A 87 7.03 -1.02 13.77
N SER A 88 8.16 -0.88 13.08
CA SER A 88 8.38 0.28 12.22
C SER A 88 7.40 0.23 11.04
N LEU A 89 6.65 1.32 10.85
CA LEU A 89 5.74 1.45 9.73
C LEU A 89 6.52 1.36 8.40
N GLU A 90 7.44 2.28 8.19
CA GLU A 90 8.22 2.44 6.95
C GLU A 90 9.19 1.28 6.70
N LYS A 91 9.85 0.75 7.75
CA LYS A 91 10.90 -0.27 7.57
C LYS A 91 10.37 -1.71 7.55
N ARG A 92 9.17 -1.96 8.08
CA ARG A 92 8.68 -3.33 8.29
C ARG A 92 7.24 -3.56 7.89
N ILE A 93 6.30 -2.70 8.29
CA ILE A 93 4.89 -2.90 7.96
C ILE A 93 4.68 -2.69 6.45
N ILE A 94 5.06 -1.51 5.93
CA ILE A 94 4.85 -1.16 4.52
C ILE A 94 5.52 -2.19 3.58
N PRO A 95 6.83 -2.47 3.67
CA PRO A 95 7.49 -3.34 2.69
C PRO A 95 6.92 -4.75 2.67
N ARG A 96 6.54 -5.28 3.84
CA ARG A 96 5.99 -6.64 3.94
C ARG A 96 4.55 -6.71 3.48
N CYS A 97 3.71 -5.74 3.83
CA CYS A 97 2.34 -5.66 3.32
C CYS A 97 2.30 -5.51 1.80
N SER A 98 3.24 -4.76 1.21
CA SER A 98 3.34 -4.62 -0.25
C SER A 98 3.69 -5.95 -0.94
N VAL A 99 4.68 -6.69 -0.40
CA VAL A 99 5.00 -8.05 -0.90
C VAL A 99 3.77 -8.96 -0.85
N ILE A 100 3.06 -8.99 0.28
CA ILE A 100 1.89 -9.84 0.44
C ILE A 100 0.77 -9.44 -0.53
N GLN A 101 0.52 -8.15 -0.76
CA GLN A 101 -0.48 -7.71 -1.74
C GLN A 101 -0.15 -8.16 -3.16
N ILE A 102 1.12 -8.06 -3.59
CA ILE A 102 1.56 -8.56 -4.90
C ILE A 102 1.31 -10.06 -5.03
N LEU A 103 1.61 -10.83 -3.98
CA LEU A 103 1.38 -12.28 -3.98
C LEU A 103 -0.10 -12.63 -4.00
N ILE A 104 -0.95 -11.93 -3.25
CA ILE A 104 -2.41 -12.14 -3.23
C ILE A 104 -2.99 -11.87 -4.62
N ALA A 105 -2.64 -10.75 -5.24
CA ALA A 105 -3.19 -10.40 -6.54
C ALA A 105 -2.62 -11.22 -7.71
N LYS A 106 -1.55 -12.00 -7.48
CA LYS A 106 -1.08 -13.07 -8.38
C LYS A 106 -1.60 -14.46 -8.01
N ASP A 107 -2.50 -14.56 -7.03
CA ASP A 107 -3.06 -15.81 -6.50
C ASP A 107 -1.98 -16.81 -6.03
N LEU A 108 -0.84 -16.31 -5.55
CA LEU A 108 0.27 -17.11 -5.04
C LEU A 108 0.15 -17.42 -3.54
N VAL A 109 -0.66 -16.63 -2.84
CA VAL A 109 -0.99 -16.81 -1.42
C VAL A 109 -2.45 -16.42 -1.18
N LYS A 110 -3.02 -16.97 -0.10
CA LYS A 110 -4.39 -16.65 0.32
C LYS A 110 -4.51 -15.20 0.82
N ASP A 111 -5.69 -14.62 0.64
CA ASP A 111 -6.04 -13.26 1.08
C ASP A 111 -6.30 -13.14 2.59
N ASP A 112 -6.58 -14.28 3.25
CA ASP A 112 -6.90 -14.45 4.67
C ASP A 112 -5.66 -14.54 5.60
N LEU A 113 -4.46 -14.27 5.07
CA LEU A 113 -3.23 -14.31 5.85
C LEU A 113 -3.28 -13.38 7.07
N SER A 114 -3.07 -13.95 8.25
CA SER A 114 -3.02 -13.18 9.48
C SER A 114 -1.83 -12.22 9.49
N LEU A 115 -2.01 -11.00 10.01
CA LEU A 115 -0.93 -10.00 10.15
C LEU A 115 0.29 -10.57 10.89
N SER A 116 0.06 -11.39 11.91
CA SER A 116 1.14 -12.01 12.69
C SER A 116 2.01 -12.96 11.87
N SER A 117 1.43 -13.68 10.90
CA SER A 117 2.13 -14.68 10.08
C SER A 117 3.28 -14.10 9.23
N PHE A 118 3.22 -12.82 8.89
CA PHE A 118 4.22 -12.16 8.05
C PHE A 118 4.85 -10.92 8.68
N LEU A 119 4.16 -10.19 9.58
CA LEU A 119 4.75 -9.03 10.26
C LEU A 119 5.65 -9.41 11.43
N LEU A 120 5.34 -10.49 12.16
CA LEU A 120 6.07 -10.85 13.40
C LEU A 120 7.22 -11.84 13.17
N VAL A 121 7.29 -12.51 12.02
CA VAL A 121 8.41 -13.41 11.68
C VAL A 121 9.72 -12.64 11.47
N ASN A 122 10.87 -13.26 11.78
CA ASN A 122 12.17 -12.65 11.49
C ASN A 122 12.39 -12.46 9.98
N GLU A 123 13.36 -11.61 9.62
CA GLU A 123 13.60 -11.23 8.22
C GLU A 123 13.98 -12.42 7.34
N MET A 124 14.89 -13.28 7.79
CA MET A 124 15.28 -14.48 7.04
C MET A 124 14.07 -15.38 6.73
N SER A 125 13.20 -15.59 7.73
CA SER A 125 11.99 -16.41 7.56
C SER A 125 10.98 -15.74 6.63
N PHE A 126 10.83 -14.42 6.71
CA PHE A 126 9.98 -13.66 5.80
C PHE A 126 10.45 -13.81 4.35
N LEU A 127 11.74 -13.56 4.09
CA LEU A 127 12.33 -13.68 2.76
C LEU A 127 12.19 -15.10 2.21
N LYS A 128 12.52 -16.13 3.00
CA LYS A 128 12.39 -17.52 2.57
C LYS A 128 10.95 -17.87 2.20
N LYS A 129 9.97 -17.48 3.03
CA LYS A 129 8.56 -17.88 2.87
C LYS A 129 7.83 -17.12 1.78
N TYR A 130 8.08 -15.81 1.65
CA TYR A 130 7.27 -14.91 0.82
C TYR A 130 8.05 -14.27 -0.33
N VAL A 131 9.38 -14.37 -0.37
CA VAL A 131 10.18 -13.77 -1.46
C VAL A 131 10.87 -14.86 -2.27
N SER A 132 11.79 -15.61 -1.66
CA SER A 132 12.57 -16.65 -2.35
C SER A 132 11.70 -17.77 -2.90
N LYS A 133 10.65 -18.17 -2.18
CA LYS A 133 9.71 -19.22 -2.62
C LYS A 133 9.03 -18.89 -3.96
N PHE A 134 8.81 -17.60 -4.24
CA PHE A 134 8.08 -17.14 -5.42
C PHE A 134 8.98 -16.46 -6.45
N ARG A 135 10.30 -16.68 -6.36
CA ARG A 135 11.30 -16.01 -7.21
C ARG A 135 11.05 -16.24 -8.69
N ASP A 136 10.68 -17.46 -9.07
CA ASP A 136 10.47 -17.83 -10.48
C ASP A 136 9.17 -17.24 -11.05
N PHE A 137 8.19 -16.96 -10.18
CA PHE A 137 6.90 -16.36 -10.55
C PHE A 137 6.94 -14.84 -10.53
N VAL A 138 7.72 -14.25 -9.62
CA VAL A 138 7.86 -12.80 -9.44
C VAL A 138 9.34 -12.43 -9.25
N PRO A 139 10.16 -12.42 -10.32
CA PRO A 139 11.62 -12.23 -10.21
C PRO A 139 12.03 -10.89 -9.58
N GLN A 140 11.19 -9.87 -9.74
CA GLN A 140 11.42 -8.51 -9.24
C GLN A 140 11.07 -8.34 -7.75
N LEU A 141 10.48 -9.35 -7.09
CA LEU A 141 9.95 -9.22 -5.73
C LEU A 141 11.03 -8.87 -4.70
N LEU A 142 12.25 -9.42 -4.86
CA LEU A 142 13.37 -9.14 -3.98
C LEU A 142 13.87 -7.70 -4.14
N SER A 143 14.05 -7.23 -5.37
CA SER A 143 14.46 -5.84 -5.64
C SER A 143 13.43 -4.85 -5.13
N LEU A 144 12.14 -5.16 -5.28
CA LEU A 144 11.04 -4.35 -4.76
C LEU A 144 11.06 -4.27 -3.23
N TYR A 145 11.28 -5.40 -2.54
CA TYR A 145 11.38 -5.42 -1.09
C TYR A 145 12.59 -4.61 -0.56
N GLN A 146 13.74 -4.71 -1.24
CA GLN A 146 14.97 -4.01 -0.85
C GLN A 146 14.90 -2.49 -1.09
N ASN A 147 14.22 -2.06 -2.16
CA ASN A 147 14.06 -0.65 -2.51
C ASN A 147 13.01 0.08 -1.64
N LYS A 148 12.39 -0.61 -0.66
CA LYS A 148 11.41 -0.04 0.30
C LYS A 148 10.29 0.73 -0.40
N MET A 149 9.46 0.02 -1.16
CA MET A 149 8.30 0.60 -1.87
C MET A 149 7.39 1.43 -0.96
N ASP A 150 6.94 2.58 -1.47
CA ASP A 150 5.68 3.20 -1.02
C ASP A 150 4.51 2.55 -1.79
N LEU A 151 3.35 2.43 -1.14
CA LEU A 151 2.19 1.72 -1.74
C LEU A 151 1.68 2.36 -3.04
N LEU A 152 1.92 3.65 -3.28
CA LEU A 152 1.59 4.32 -4.54
C LEU A 152 2.42 3.76 -5.71
N ASP A 153 3.63 3.29 -5.44
CA ASP A 153 4.45 2.62 -6.45
C ASP A 153 3.90 1.22 -6.75
N VAL A 154 3.20 0.57 -5.81
CA VAL A 154 2.66 -0.78 -6.02
C VAL A 154 1.50 -0.75 -7.01
N GLU A 155 0.60 0.23 -6.94
CA GLU A 155 -0.49 0.43 -7.90
C GLU A 155 0.05 0.74 -9.31
N ILE A 156 1.05 1.61 -9.41
CA ILE A 156 1.71 1.96 -10.69
C ILE A 156 2.49 0.76 -11.27
N GLN A 157 3.11 -0.06 -10.42
CA GLN A 157 3.76 -1.29 -10.87
C GLN A 157 2.74 -2.37 -11.23
N PHE A 158 1.57 -2.41 -10.59
CA PHE A 158 0.46 -3.29 -10.97
C PHE A 158 0.03 -3.02 -12.41
N GLU A 159 -0.24 -1.75 -12.75
CA GLU A 159 -0.57 -1.36 -14.12
C GLU A 159 0.53 -1.74 -15.11
N LYS A 160 1.82 -1.56 -14.74
CA LYS A 160 2.96 -1.94 -15.60
C LYS A 160 3.14 -3.46 -15.74
N ILE A 161 2.89 -4.22 -14.68
CA ILE A 161 2.97 -5.70 -14.67
C ILE A 161 1.81 -6.27 -15.52
N ASP A 162 0.61 -5.74 -15.38
CA ASP A 162 -0.56 -6.13 -16.18
C ASP A 162 -0.38 -5.75 -17.66
N LEU A 163 0.24 -4.59 -17.95
CA LEU A 163 0.65 -4.21 -19.30
C LEU A 163 1.71 -5.14 -19.90
N HIS A 164 2.61 -5.72 -19.10
CA HIS A 164 3.63 -6.66 -19.58
C HIS A 164 3.08 -8.08 -19.79
N ILE A 165 2.09 -8.51 -19.01
CA ILE A 165 1.43 -9.82 -19.14
C ILE A 165 0.32 -9.79 -20.22
N SER A 166 -0.38 -8.66 -20.38
CA SER A 166 -1.44 -8.52 -21.39
C SER A 166 -0.92 -8.29 -22.81
N LYS A 167 0.28 -7.70 -22.98
CA LYS A 167 0.89 -7.50 -24.30
C LYS A 167 1.09 -8.78 -25.12
N PRO A 168 1.63 -9.89 -24.58
CA PRO A 168 1.78 -11.12 -25.36
C PRO A 168 0.43 -11.78 -25.69
N LEU A 169 -0.59 -11.69 -24.83
CA LEU A 169 -1.89 -12.30 -25.09
C LEU A 169 -2.71 -11.47 -26.10
N ALA A 170 -2.69 -10.14 -25.99
CA ALA A 170 -3.33 -9.25 -26.97
C ALA A 170 -2.63 -9.34 -28.34
N LEU A 171 -1.29 -9.40 -28.39
CA LEU A 171 -0.56 -9.64 -29.64
C LEU A 171 -0.88 -11.02 -30.21
N ALA A 172 -0.94 -12.09 -29.41
CA ALA A 172 -1.29 -13.43 -29.89
C ALA A 172 -2.72 -13.50 -30.46
N LEU A 173 -3.69 -12.81 -29.84
CA LEU A 173 -5.06 -12.72 -30.34
C LEU A 173 -5.13 -11.89 -31.63
N ILE A 174 -4.40 -10.78 -31.72
CA ILE A 174 -4.28 -9.98 -32.94
C ILE A 174 -3.61 -10.79 -34.06
N PHE A 175 -2.52 -11.51 -33.79
CA PHE A 175 -1.86 -12.40 -34.76
C PHE A 175 -2.77 -13.54 -35.22
N SER A 176 -3.55 -14.15 -34.32
CA SER A 176 -4.52 -15.19 -34.68
C SER A 176 -5.66 -14.64 -35.55
N SER A 177 -6.12 -13.43 -35.26
CA SER A 177 -7.20 -12.76 -36.01
C SER A 177 -6.72 -12.29 -37.39
N ILE A 178 -5.47 -11.81 -37.50
CA ILE A 178 -4.84 -11.45 -38.78
C ILE A 178 -4.63 -12.69 -39.66
N ASN A 179 -4.20 -13.82 -39.10
CA ASN A 179 -4.05 -15.07 -39.85
C ASN A 179 -5.40 -15.66 -40.30
N LEU A 180 -6.47 -15.45 -39.52
CA LEU A 180 -7.83 -15.91 -39.87
C LEU A 180 -8.47 -15.04 -40.97
N LEU A 181 -8.15 -13.74 -41.03
CA LEU A 181 -8.66 -12.80 -42.03
C LEU A 181 -7.87 -12.81 -43.35
N CYS A 182 -6.55 -13.08 -43.31
CA CYS A 182 -5.68 -12.95 -44.50
C CYS A 182 -5.12 -14.27 -45.06
N GLY A 183 -5.37 -15.43 -44.42
CA GLY A 183 -4.71 -16.70 -44.78
C GLY A 183 -3.18 -16.65 -44.56
N PRO A 184 -2.45 -17.77 -44.77
CA PRO A 184 -1.00 -17.78 -44.56
C PRO A 184 -0.31 -16.82 -45.53
N LEU A 185 0.10 -15.66 -45.02
CA LEU A 185 0.86 -14.66 -45.76
C LEU A 185 2.18 -15.30 -46.25
N LYS A 186 2.33 -15.38 -47.58
CA LYS A 186 3.53 -15.93 -48.23
C LYS A 186 4.80 -15.27 -47.66
N HIS A 187 5.84 -16.06 -47.50
CA HIS A 187 7.10 -15.78 -46.80
C HIS A 187 7.81 -14.46 -47.20
N SER A 188 7.50 -13.85 -48.36
CA SER A 188 8.06 -12.55 -48.75
C SER A 188 7.39 -11.34 -48.09
N ALA A 189 6.12 -11.44 -47.67
CA ALA A 189 5.39 -10.32 -47.06
C ALA A 189 5.72 -10.12 -45.57
N MET A 190 6.13 -11.18 -44.86
CA MET A 190 6.54 -11.09 -43.45
C MET A 190 7.84 -10.31 -43.25
N CYS A 191 8.80 -10.40 -44.18
CA CYS A 191 10.05 -9.64 -44.10
C CYS A 191 9.85 -8.12 -44.18
N THR A 192 8.87 -7.64 -44.95
CA THR A 192 8.59 -6.20 -45.12
C THR A 192 7.80 -5.61 -43.95
N ILE A 193 6.97 -6.42 -43.28
CA ILE A 193 6.23 -5.98 -42.08
C ILE A 193 7.14 -5.97 -40.85
N ALA A 194 8.06 -6.94 -40.73
CA ALA A 194 9.03 -6.99 -39.64
C ALA A 194 10.03 -5.83 -39.65
N SER A 195 10.49 -5.40 -40.84
CA SER A 195 11.37 -4.22 -40.97
C SER A 195 10.65 -2.91 -40.64
N ASN A 196 9.37 -2.77 -41.01
CA ASN A 196 8.58 -1.57 -40.71
C ASN A 196 8.17 -1.45 -39.23
N LEU A 197 7.86 -2.56 -38.55
CA LEU A 197 7.58 -2.57 -37.10
C LEU A 197 8.83 -2.22 -36.28
N LYS A 198 10.01 -2.69 -36.71
CA LYS A 198 11.29 -2.33 -36.09
C LYS A 198 11.59 -0.83 -36.22
N CYS A 199 11.28 -0.22 -37.38
CA CYS A 199 11.43 1.23 -37.58
C CYS A 199 10.44 2.06 -36.75
N ARG A 200 9.19 1.61 -36.59
CA ARG A 200 8.17 2.35 -35.81
C ARG A 200 8.45 2.35 -34.31
N GLN A 201 8.98 1.26 -33.76
CA GLN A 201 9.37 1.22 -32.33
C GLN A 201 10.54 2.16 -32.03
N VAL A 202 11.53 2.27 -32.93
CA VAL A 202 12.68 3.18 -32.77
C VAL A 202 12.27 4.66 -32.83
N SER A 203 11.25 5.02 -33.63
CA SER A 203 10.72 6.39 -33.65
C SER A 203 9.90 6.74 -32.41
N ALA A 204 9.05 5.83 -31.91
CA ALA A 204 8.21 6.10 -30.74
C ALA A 204 9.00 6.24 -29.43
N GLU A 205 10.19 5.65 -29.33
CA GLU A 205 11.02 5.70 -28.13
C GLU A 205 11.87 6.98 -28.02
N LYS A 206 11.99 7.76 -29.11
CA LYS A 206 12.71 9.06 -29.12
C LYS A 206 11.87 10.26 -28.69
N ASP A 207 10.54 10.15 -28.63
CA ASP A 207 9.66 11.28 -28.32
C ASP A 207 9.31 11.43 -26.82
N LEU A 208 9.75 10.50 -25.95
CA LEU A 208 9.51 10.56 -24.50
C LEU A 208 10.67 11.17 -23.68
N LYS A 209 11.50 12.01 -24.30
CA LYS A 209 12.53 12.83 -23.63
C LYS A 209 12.52 14.26 -24.17
N LYS A 210 11.42 14.98 -23.96
CA LYS A 210 11.41 16.46 -24.01
C LYS A 210 10.14 17.01 -23.33
N GLN A 211 10.25 17.38 -22.06
CA GLN A 211 9.66 18.62 -21.54
C GLN A 211 10.20 18.92 -20.12
N PRO A 212 10.70 20.14 -19.87
CA PRO A 212 11.08 20.60 -18.53
C PRO A 212 9.92 21.32 -17.81
N GLU A 213 9.98 21.23 -16.48
CA GLU A 213 9.39 22.02 -15.39
C GLU A 213 8.27 23.05 -15.68
N MET A 214 7.15 22.91 -14.97
CA MET A 214 6.29 24.05 -14.59
C MET A 214 6.00 24.01 -13.08
N GLN A 215 6.31 25.12 -12.43
CA GLN A 215 6.16 25.36 -11.01
C GLN A 215 4.69 25.48 -10.57
N PHE A 216 4.46 25.07 -9.32
CA PHE A 216 3.22 25.25 -8.56
C PHE A 216 2.93 26.73 -8.27
N GLY A 217 1.66 27.11 -8.32
CA GLY A 217 1.19 28.39 -7.77
C GLY A 217 -0.29 28.68 -8.04
N CYS A 218 -1.20 28.04 -7.30
CA CYS A 218 -2.57 28.52 -7.17
C CYS A 218 -2.71 29.19 -5.80
N VAL A 219 -2.71 30.53 -5.78
CA VAL A 219 -3.15 31.33 -4.64
C VAL A 219 -4.50 31.91 -5.02
N ILE A 220 -5.51 31.58 -4.23
CA ILE A 220 -6.84 32.18 -4.28
C ILE A 220 -6.75 33.54 -3.60
N GLN A 221 -7.12 34.60 -4.32
CA GLN A 221 -7.57 35.85 -3.72
C GLN A 221 -8.80 36.35 -4.48
N LEU A 222 -9.94 36.30 -3.79
CA LEU A 222 -11.07 37.18 -4.02
C LEU A 222 -10.61 38.59 -3.64
N ASP A 223 -10.95 39.60 -4.43
CA ASP A 223 -11.61 40.83 -3.94
C ASP A 223 -11.82 41.91 -5.01
N TYR A 224 -13.07 42.39 -5.05
CA TYR A 224 -13.57 43.73 -5.36
C TYR A 224 -13.12 44.44 -6.65
N THR A 225 -14.08 44.56 -7.59
CA THR A 225 -14.09 45.63 -8.60
C THR A 225 -15.23 46.62 -8.34
N SER A 226 -14.85 47.87 -8.06
CA SER A 226 -15.56 49.12 -8.37
C SER A 226 -14.53 50.24 -8.19
N PRO A 227 -14.47 51.30 -9.04
CA PRO A 227 -15.59 52.24 -9.14
C PRO A 227 -15.81 52.98 -10.49
N GLY A 228 -17.05 53.49 -10.62
CA GLY A 228 -17.41 54.79 -11.26
C GLY A 228 -17.47 54.84 -12.80
N ALA A 229 -18.28 55.66 -13.45
CA ALA A 229 -19.29 56.66 -13.07
C ALA A 229 -20.15 56.96 -14.32
N GLY A 230 -21.43 57.35 -14.18
CA GLY A 230 -22.24 57.72 -15.35
C GLY A 230 -23.72 58.00 -15.10
N ARG A 231 -23.98 59.24 -14.69
CA ARG A 231 -25.22 60.04 -14.50
C ARG A 231 -26.53 59.71 -15.29
N GLN A 232 -27.61 60.22 -14.65
CA GLN A 232 -28.86 60.84 -15.16
C GLN A 232 -29.98 59.88 -15.62
N GLY A 233 -31.26 60.08 -15.29
CA GLY A 233 -31.95 61.18 -14.59
C GLY A 233 -33.34 60.74 -14.14
N ALA A 234 -33.88 61.48 -13.19
CA ALA A 234 -35.21 61.30 -12.61
C ALA A 234 -36.29 61.86 -13.54
N ILE A 235 -37.41 61.14 -13.67
CA ILE A 235 -38.79 61.62 -13.59
C ILE A 235 -39.63 60.49 -13.00
#